data_AF-A0A165XKS8-F1
#
_entry.id   AF-A0A165XKS8-F1
#
_cell.length_a   1.000
_cell.length_b   1.000
_cell.length_c   1.000
_cell.angle_alpha   90.00
_cell.angle_beta   90.00
_cell.angle_gamma   90.00
#
_symmetry.space_group_name_H-M   'P 1'
#
loop_
_entity.id
_entity.type
_entity.pdbx_description
1 polymer ?
#
loop_
_entity_poly.entity_id
_entity_poly.type
_entity_poly.pdbx_seq_one_letter_code
_entity_poly.pdbx_strand_id
1 'polypeptide(L)'
;GLSRDDPLILEDINVSHFDKFLSILYPYEYGLYTATTVDEWSNILHLADLWGFQSIRALAIKHLVPIASDIDKIVLGKRYAIGGWLVGAYTAVCKRVAPLTEEEGARLGVQDVVRIFTVREESRPS
;
A
#
# COMPACT_ATOMS: atom_id res chain seq x y z
N GLY A 1 -18.91 22.53 -16.68
CA GLY A 1 -18.34 23.88 -16.73
C GLY A 1 -17.09 23.87 -15.90
N LEU A 2 -15.95 24.20 -16.51
CA LEU A 2 -14.68 24.45 -15.83
C LEU A 2 -14.62 25.97 -15.57
N SER A 3 -15.02 26.43 -14.38
CA SER A 3 -14.78 27.83 -13.96
C SER A 3 -13.75 27.87 -12.85
N ARG A 4 -13.01 28.98 -12.78
CA ARG A 4 -11.92 29.28 -11.84
C ARG A 4 -12.38 29.43 -10.38
N ASP A 5 -13.66 29.22 -10.08
CA ASP A 5 -14.30 29.64 -8.83
C ASP A 5 -14.69 28.48 -7.90
N ASP A 6 -14.32 27.25 -8.24
CA ASP A 6 -14.52 26.07 -7.39
C ASP A 6 -13.23 25.25 -7.32
N PRO A 7 -12.25 25.65 -6.49
CA PRO A 7 -11.02 24.90 -6.34
C PRO A 7 -11.35 23.54 -5.71
N LEU A 8 -10.87 22.47 -6.34
CA LEU A 8 -10.85 21.14 -5.74
C LEU A 8 -9.94 21.20 -4.50
N ILE A 9 -10.54 21.38 -3.32
CA ILE A 9 -9.80 21.38 -2.06
C ILE A 9 -9.42 19.95 -1.75
N LEU A 10 -8.14 19.64 -1.96
CA LEU A 10 -7.53 18.38 -1.62
C LEU A 10 -7.08 18.43 -0.15
N GLU A 11 -8.05 18.32 0.76
CA GLU A 11 -7.76 18.17 2.19
C GLU A 11 -6.90 16.91 2.39
N ASP A 12 -5.85 17.01 3.21
CA ASP A 12 -4.89 15.94 3.55
C ASP A 12 -3.92 15.46 2.46
N ILE A 13 -3.75 16.18 1.34
CA ILE A 13 -2.79 15.80 0.30
C ILE A 13 -1.55 16.68 0.35
N ASN A 14 -0.40 16.07 0.66
CA ASN A 14 0.90 16.74 0.58
C ASN A 14 1.20 17.10 -0.89
N VAL A 15 1.61 18.33 -1.15
CA VAL A 15 1.97 18.86 -2.47
C VAL A 15 2.98 17.96 -3.18
N SER A 16 3.95 17.39 -2.46
CA SER A 16 4.96 16.49 -3.05
C SER A 16 4.37 15.16 -3.53
N HIS A 17 3.34 14.64 -2.86
CA HIS A 17 2.64 13.43 -3.29
C HIS A 17 1.79 13.70 -4.53
N PHE A 18 1.17 14.88 -4.59
CA PHE A 18 0.40 15.29 -5.76
C PHE A 18 1.30 15.50 -6.98
N ASP A 19 2.46 16.13 -6.82
CA ASP A 19 3.43 16.33 -7.90
C ASP A 19 3.93 14.99 -8.49
N LYS A 20 4.20 14.00 -7.63
CA LYS A 20 4.53 12.63 -8.07
C LYS A 20 3.37 11.94 -8.78
N PHE A 21 2.13 12.18 -8.36
CA PHE A 21 0.95 11.66 -9.06
C PHE A 21 0.79 12.32 -10.45
N LEU A 22 0.99 13.64 -10.53
CA LEU A 22 0.95 14.38 -11.79
C LEU A 22 2.06 13.95 -12.75
N SER A 23 3.26 13.61 -12.25
CA SER A 23 4.35 13.11 -13.10
C SER A 23 4.03 11.76 -13.76
N ILE A 24 3.14 10.97 -13.16
CA ILE A 24 2.63 9.72 -13.76
C ILE A 24 1.61 10.01 -14.87
N LEU A 25 0.74 11.01 -14.66
CA LEU A 25 -0.27 11.41 -15.64
C LEU A 25 0.33 12.16 -16.83
N TYR A 26 1.35 12.97 -16.57
CA TYR A 26 2.01 13.85 -17.53
C TYR A 26 3.53 13.64 -17.49
N PRO A 27 4.02 12.46 -17.91
CA PRO A 27 5.45 12.19 -17.88
C PRO A 27 6.18 13.08 -18.89
N TYR A 28 7.21 13.79 -18.43
CA TYR A 28 8.13 14.54 -19.30
C TYR A 28 8.90 13.58 -20.24
N GLU A 29 9.19 12.36 -19.77
CA GLU A 29 9.67 11.22 -20.55
C GLU A 29 8.90 9.96 -20.17
N TYR A 30 8.37 9.26 -21.17
CA TYR A 30 7.59 8.03 -20.95
C TYR A 30 8.41 6.99 -20.18
N GLY A 31 7.92 6.60 -19.00
CA GLY A 31 8.48 5.50 -18.20
C GLY A 31 9.49 5.90 -17.12
N LEU A 32 9.85 7.19 -17.00
CA LEU A 32 10.64 7.70 -15.87
C LEU A 32 9.69 8.16 -14.75
N TYR A 33 9.46 7.28 -13.79
CA TYR A 33 8.68 7.62 -12.59
C TYR A 33 9.62 8.15 -11.50
N THR A 34 9.24 9.27 -10.89
CA THR A 34 10.03 9.88 -9.80
C THR A 34 9.79 9.20 -8.45
N ALA A 35 8.88 8.23 -8.37
CA ALA A 35 8.59 7.45 -7.17
C ALA A 35 9.44 6.17 -7.11
N THR A 36 10.16 5.98 -6.01
CA THR A 36 11.09 4.85 -5.81
C THR A 36 10.86 4.12 -4.48
N THR A 37 10.13 4.70 -3.53
CA THR A 37 9.93 4.13 -2.19
C THR A 37 8.54 3.52 -2.01
N VAL A 38 8.40 2.66 -1.00
CA VAL A 38 7.09 2.09 -0.60
C VAL A 38 6.11 3.21 -0.24
N ASP A 39 6.56 4.22 0.51
CA ASP A 39 5.71 5.33 0.95
C ASP A 39 5.17 6.13 -0.26
N GLU A 40 6.04 6.46 -1.22
CA GLU A 40 5.66 7.23 -2.40
C GLU A 40 4.65 6.46 -3.25
N TRP A 41 4.90 5.19 -3.54
CA TRP A 41 3.97 4.36 -4.31
C TRP A 41 2.68 4.07 -3.53
N SER A 42 2.71 4.00 -2.21
CA SER A 42 1.52 3.87 -1.36
C SER A 42 0.66 5.12 -1.41
N ASN A 43 1.27 6.31 -1.48
CA ASN A 43 0.55 7.57 -1.65
C ASN A 43 -0.05 7.70 -3.05
N ILE A 44 0.68 7.31 -4.09
CA ILE A 44 0.14 7.25 -5.46
C ILE A 44 -1.05 6.28 -5.51
N LEU A 45 -0.93 5.11 -4.89
CA LEU A 45 -2.02 4.15 -4.79
C LEU A 45 -3.23 4.76 -4.07
N HIS A 46 -3.00 5.47 -2.97
CA HIS A 46 -4.06 6.14 -2.21
C HIS A 46 -4.84 7.13 -3.10
N LEU A 47 -4.13 8.02 -3.78
CA LEU A 47 -4.74 9.04 -4.65
C LEU A 47 -5.46 8.41 -5.86
N ALA A 48 -4.86 7.38 -6.46
CA ALA A 48 -5.45 6.66 -7.58
C ALA A 48 -6.76 5.97 -7.20
N ASP A 49 -6.81 5.36 -6.01
CA ASP A 49 -8.01 4.70 -5.49
C ASP A 49 -9.09 5.73 -5.13
N LEU A 50 -8.70 6.81 -4.42
CA LEU A 50 -9.60 7.91 -4.03
C LEU A 50 -10.28 8.59 -5.22
N TRP A 51 -9.55 8.83 -6.30
CA TRP A 51 -10.05 9.51 -7.50
C TRP A 51 -10.52 8.55 -8.61
N GLY A 52 -10.45 7.23 -8.38
CA GLY A 52 -10.94 6.23 -9.32
C GLY A 52 -10.05 5.99 -10.56
N PHE A 53 -8.78 6.39 -10.55
CA PHE A 53 -7.84 6.14 -11.64
C PHE A 53 -7.33 4.69 -11.63
N GLN A 54 -8.10 3.78 -12.22
CA GLN A 54 -7.82 2.34 -12.20
C GLN A 54 -6.47 1.95 -12.86
N SER A 55 -6.06 2.64 -13.92
CA SER A 55 -4.76 2.38 -14.58
C SER A 55 -3.58 2.72 -13.68
N ILE A 56 -3.63 3.87 -12.98
CA ILE A 56 -2.59 4.30 -12.04
C ILE A 56 -2.61 3.41 -10.80
N ARG A 57 -3.80 3.01 -10.33
CA ARG A 57 -3.94 2.04 -9.24
C ARG A 57 -3.22 0.74 -9.58
N ALA A 58 -3.45 0.19 -10.77
CA ALA A 58 -2.76 -1.01 -11.23
C ALA A 58 -1.23 -0.82 -11.37
N LEU A 59 -0.80 0.35 -11.84
CA LEU A 59 0.62 0.70 -11.94
C LEU A 59 1.28 0.74 -10.55
N ALA A 60 0.67 1.42 -9.59
CA ALA A 60 1.20 1.52 -8.23
C ALA A 60 1.30 0.15 -7.57
N ILE A 61 0.28 -0.69 -7.73
CA ILE A 61 0.29 -2.09 -7.28
C ILE A 61 1.49 -2.84 -7.89
N LYS A 62 1.70 -2.73 -9.21
CA LYS A 62 2.81 -3.39 -9.90
C LYS A 62 4.18 -2.98 -9.34
N HIS A 63 4.36 -1.70 -9.03
CA HIS A 63 5.62 -1.19 -8.48
C HIS A 63 5.79 -1.50 -6.98
N LEU A 64 4.72 -1.61 -6.20
CA LEU A 64 4.76 -1.97 -4.79
C LEU A 64 5.12 -3.45 -4.57
N VAL A 65 4.62 -4.38 -5.39
CA VAL A 65 4.86 -5.83 -5.25
C VAL A 65 6.33 -6.20 -4.92
N PRO A 66 7.32 -5.71 -5.68
CA PRO A 66 8.72 -6.09 -5.46
C PRO A 66 9.40 -5.42 -4.24
N ILE A 67 8.90 -4.26 -3.79
CA ILE A 67 9.58 -3.45 -2.75
C ILE A 67 8.86 -3.46 -1.39
N ALA A 68 7.57 -3.76 -1.36
CA ALA A 68 6.76 -3.79 -0.15
C ALA A 68 7.06 -5.03 0.70
N SER A 69 7.23 -4.84 2.00
CA SER A 69 7.34 -5.93 2.98
C SER A 69 6.03 -6.70 3.08
N ASP A 70 6.06 -7.88 3.71
CA ASP A 70 4.83 -8.65 3.94
C ASP A 70 3.83 -7.90 4.83
N ILE A 71 4.33 -7.10 5.78
CA ILE A 71 3.49 -6.24 6.64
C ILE A 71 2.84 -5.14 5.80
N ASP A 72 3.60 -4.47 4.93
CA ASP A 72 3.05 -3.47 4.00
C ASP A 72 1.97 -4.08 3.10
N LYS A 73 2.23 -5.30 2.58
CA LYS A 73 1.30 -6.02 1.72
C LYS A 73 0.00 -6.38 2.43
N ILE A 74 0.04 -6.75 3.71
CA ILE A 74 -1.17 -7.01 4.51
C ILE A 74 -1.93 -5.69 4.71
N VAL A 75 -1.25 -4.63 5.18
CA VAL A 75 -1.87 -3.35 5.49
C VAL A 75 -2.50 -2.71 4.24
N LEU A 76 -1.73 -2.56 3.17
CA LEU A 76 -2.18 -1.99 1.91
C LEU A 76 -3.21 -2.90 1.23
N GLY A 77 -2.99 -4.22 1.29
CA GLY A 77 -3.89 -5.20 0.68
C GLY A 77 -5.27 -5.19 1.31
N LYS A 78 -5.37 -5.02 2.63
CA LYS A 78 -6.66 -4.84 3.32
C LYS A 78 -7.27 -3.48 2.99
N ARG A 79 -6.48 -2.41 3.11
CA ARG A 79 -6.96 -1.03 2.92
C ARG A 79 -7.55 -0.78 1.53
N TYR A 80 -6.92 -1.32 0.50
CA TYR A 80 -7.30 -1.10 -0.91
C TYR A 80 -7.91 -2.34 -1.57
N ALA A 81 -8.33 -3.35 -0.79
CA ALA A 81 -8.94 -4.59 -1.27
C ALA A 81 -8.11 -5.34 -2.34
N ILE A 82 -6.79 -5.44 -2.14
CA ILE A 82 -5.86 -6.18 -3.02
C ILE A 82 -5.70 -7.62 -2.50
N GLY A 83 -6.71 -8.46 -2.77
CA GLY A 83 -6.77 -9.83 -2.24
C GLY A 83 -5.59 -10.72 -2.64
N GLY A 84 -5.00 -10.49 -3.83
CA GLY A 84 -3.88 -11.29 -4.35
C GLY A 84 -2.60 -11.23 -3.51
N TRP A 85 -2.46 -10.23 -2.63
CA TRP A 85 -1.29 -10.11 -1.75
C TRP A 85 -1.48 -10.80 -0.41
N LEU A 86 -2.72 -10.85 0.08
CA LEU A 86 -3.01 -11.20 1.47
C LEU A 86 -2.55 -12.61 1.83
N VAL A 87 -2.93 -13.61 1.02
CA VAL A 87 -2.62 -15.02 1.34
C VAL A 87 -1.11 -15.25 1.41
N GLY A 88 -0.36 -14.73 0.43
CA GLY A 88 1.11 -14.85 0.40
C GLY A 88 1.77 -14.15 1.58
N ALA A 89 1.35 -12.92 1.86
CA ALA A 89 1.92 -12.10 2.93
C ALA A 89 1.63 -12.67 4.33
N TYR A 90 0.38 -13.07 4.62
CA TYR A 90 0.07 -13.75 5.88
C TYR A 90 0.85 -15.05 6.04
N THR A 91 0.98 -15.83 4.97
CA THR A 91 1.76 -17.09 5.01
C THR A 91 3.23 -16.82 5.32
N ALA A 92 3.83 -15.82 4.69
CA ALA A 92 5.23 -15.43 4.94
C ALA A 92 5.43 -14.95 6.38
N VAL A 93 4.54 -14.09 6.89
CA VAL A 93 4.58 -13.63 8.27
C VAL A 93 4.38 -14.79 9.24
N CYS A 94 3.41 -15.69 9.02
CA CYS A 94 3.22 -16.84 9.90
C CYS A 94 4.45 -17.76 9.94
N LYS A 95 5.11 -18.00 8.80
CA LYS A 95 6.26 -18.92 8.71
C LYS A 95 7.59 -18.35 9.18
N ARG A 96 7.78 -17.02 9.24
CA ARG A 96 9.08 -16.47 9.66
C ARG A 96 9.36 -16.79 11.14
N VAL A 97 10.62 -17.04 11.45
CA VAL A 97 11.08 -17.35 12.82
C VAL A 97 10.91 -16.15 13.76
N ALA A 98 11.14 -14.93 13.25
CA ALA A 98 11.07 -13.72 14.06
C ALA A 98 9.63 -13.44 14.55
N PRO A 99 9.44 -13.03 15.82
CA PRO A 99 8.16 -12.53 16.32
C PRO A 99 7.78 -11.21 15.62
N LEU A 100 6.51 -10.82 15.71
CA LEU A 100 6.06 -9.48 15.34
C LEU A 100 6.71 -8.45 16.27
N THR A 101 7.25 -7.37 15.71
CA THR A 101 7.66 -6.20 16.50
C THR A 101 6.42 -5.41 16.94
N GLU A 102 6.59 -4.55 17.94
CA GLU A 102 5.51 -3.66 18.39
C GLU A 102 5.03 -2.74 17.26
N GLU A 103 5.95 -2.24 16.43
CA GLU A 103 5.62 -1.40 15.27
C GLU A 103 4.78 -2.17 14.23
N GLU A 104 5.19 -3.39 13.88
CA GLU A 104 4.42 -4.24 12.96
C GLU A 104 3.03 -4.57 13.55
N GLY A 105 2.97 -4.87 14.85
CA GLY A 105 1.73 -5.15 15.56
C GLY A 105 0.77 -3.95 15.55
N ALA A 106 1.29 -2.74 15.78
CA ALA A 106 0.51 -1.50 15.73
C ALA A 106 -0.06 -1.25 14.32
N ARG A 107 0.71 -1.55 13.27
CA ARG A 107 0.29 -1.37 11.87
C ARG A 107 -0.76 -2.40 11.43
N LEU A 108 -0.64 -3.64 11.88
CA LEU A 108 -1.57 -4.73 11.56
C LEU A 108 -2.90 -4.61 12.33
N GLY A 109 -2.84 -4.09 13.55
CA GLY A 109 -3.96 -4.06 14.48
C GLY A 109 -4.23 -5.41 15.14
N VAL A 110 -4.98 -5.37 16.24
CA VAL A 110 -5.13 -6.49 17.18
C VAL A 110 -5.65 -7.77 16.52
N GLN A 111 -6.63 -7.67 15.63
CA GLN A 111 -7.23 -8.86 14.99
C GLN A 111 -6.22 -9.65 14.14
N ASP A 112 -5.40 -8.96 13.35
CA ASP A 112 -4.40 -9.61 12.50
C ASP A 112 -3.28 -10.22 13.35
N VAL A 113 -2.84 -9.51 14.39
CA VAL A 113 -1.84 -10.00 15.34
C VAL A 113 -2.30 -11.29 16.01
N VAL A 114 -3.53 -11.30 16.54
CA VAL A 114 -4.12 -12.50 17.18
C VAL A 114 -4.17 -13.65 16.19
N ARG A 115 -4.65 -13.41 14.96
CA ARG A 115 -4.77 -14.47 13.94
C ARG A 115 -3.42 -15.06 13.55
N ILE A 116 -2.41 -14.20 13.34
CA ILE A 116 -1.05 -14.64 13.02
C ILE A 116 -0.49 -15.48 14.17
N PHE A 117 -0.71 -15.05 15.41
CA PHE A 117 -0.23 -15.77 16.59
C PHE A 117 -0.91 -17.14 16.75
N THR A 118 -2.24 -17.21 16.60
CA THR A 118 -2.99 -18.48 16.66
C THR A 118 -2.46 -19.50 15.65
N VAL A 119 -2.29 -19.08 14.38
CA VAL A 119 -1.77 -19.97 13.33
C VAL A 119 -0.34 -20.45 13.63
N ARG A 120 0.50 -19.59 14.21
CA ARG A 120 1.86 -19.96 14.61
C ARG A 120 1.87 -20.99 15.73
N GLU A 121 1.02 -20.83 16.74
CA GLU A 121 0.92 -21.78 17.86
C GLU A 121 0.43 -23.16 17.39
N GLU A 122 -0.60 -23.19 16.54
CA GLU A 122 -1.13 -24.45 15.98
C GLU A 122 -0.10 -25.20 15.13
N SER A 123 0.87 -24.49 14.56
CA SER A 123 1.94 -25.07 13.74
C SER A 123 3.13 -25.62 14.54
N ARG A 124 3.19 -25.41 15.86
CA ARG A 124 4.26 -25.95 16.72
C ARG A 124 4.00 -27.44 17.00
N PRO A 125 4.96 -28.34 16.73
CA PRO A 125 4.81 -29.76 17.05
C PRO A 125 4.75 -29.96 18.57
N SER A 126 3.79 -30.78 19.03
CA SER A 126 3.61 -31.24 20.41
C SER A 126 4.69 -32.19 20.88
#